data_AF-S6UTU2-F1
#
_entry.id   AF-S6UTU2-F1
#
_cell.length_a   1.000
_cell.length_b   1.000
_cell.length_c   1.000
_cell.angle_alpha   90.00
_cell.angle_beta   90.00
_cell.angle_gamma   90.00
#
_symmetry.space_group_name_H-M   'P 1'
#
loop_
_entity.id
_entity.type
_entity.pdbx_description
1 polymer ?
#
loop_
_entity_poly.entity_id
_entity_poly.type
_entity_poly.pdbx_seq_one_letter_code
_entity_poly.pdbx_strand_id
1 'polypeptide(L)'
;MLEPAALAKPVLSGPHLFNFLEIAAMLRTAGALQEVSDATVLATAVQGLIDQPQQARSMADAGLAVMKANQGALQRLLDGIERLMAKR
;
A
#
# COMPACT_ATOMS: atom_id res chain seq x y z
N MET A 1 3.82 -0.93 -5.15
CA MET A 1 2.86 -1.17 -4.05
C MET A 1 1.72 -0.16 -4.02
N LEU A 2 1.95 1.14 -4.29
CA LEU A 2 0.90 2.18 -4.27
C LEU A 2 -0.18 1.99 -5.35
N GLU A 3 0.23 1.75 -6.60
CA GLU A 3 -0.69 1.59 -7.74
C GLU A 3 -1.70 0.44 -7.55
N PRO A 4 -1.30 -0.81 -7.22
CA PRO A 4 -2.29 -1.87 -6.97
C PRO A 4 -3.17 -1.57 -5.75
N ALA A 5 -2.64 -0.96 -4.69
CA ALA A 5 -3.44 -0.58 -3.52
C ALA A 5 -4.51 0.47 -3.88
N ALA A 6 -4.18 1.45 -4.74
CA ALA A 6 -5.12 2.46 -5.22
C ALA A 6 -6.21 1.86 -6.13
N LEU A 7 -5.91 0.77 -6.84
CA LEU A 7 -6.83 0.06 -7.72
C LEU A 7 -7.62 -1.05 -7.02
N ALA A 8 -7.60 -1.08 -5.67
CA ALA A 8 -8.24 -2.13 -4.87
C ALA A 8 -7.81 -3.54 -5.32
N LYS A 9 -6.49 -3.74 -5.43
CA LYS A 9 -5.88 -5.04 -5.73
C LYS A 9 -4.98 -5.49 -4.56
N PRO A 10 -4.93 -6.80 -4.28
CA PRO A 10 -3.92 -7.37 -3.38
C PRO A 10 -2.50 -6.93 -3.76
N VAL A 11 -1.65 -6.64 -2.77
CA VAL A 11 -0.26 -6.25 -2.97
C VAL A 11 0.69 -7.35 -2.49
N LEU A 12 1.41 -7.96 -3.42
CA LEU A 12 2.56 -8.82 -3.13
C LEU A 12 3.86 -8.06 -3.41
N SER A 13 4.89 -8.26 -2.59
CA SER A 13 6.20 -7.67 -2.86
C SER A 13 7.36 -8.55 -2.39
N GLY A 14 8.52 -8.37 -3.01
CA GLY A 14 9.77 -8.98 -2.56
C GLY A 14 10.35 -8.27 -1.33
N PRO A 15 11.49 -8.74 -0.79
CA PRO A 15 12.07 -8.21 0.45
C PRO A 15 12.69 -6.80 0.31
N HIS A 16 12.90 -6.31 -0.91
CA HIS A 16 13.61 -5.06 -1.18
C HIS A 16 12.67 -3.84 -1.16
N LEU A 17 12.29 -3.39 0.03
CA LEU A 17 11.31 -2.31 0.23
C LEU A 17 11.92 -0.98 0.70
N PHE A 18 13.25 -0.83 0.62
CA PHE A 18 13.98 0.30 1.20
C PHE A 18 13.49 1.69 0.74
N ASN A 19 13.07 1.82 -0.52
CA ASN A 19 12.52 3.07 -1.07
C ASN A 19 11.10 3.39 -0.59
N PHE A 20 10.43 2.46 0.07
CA PHE A 20 9.01 2.50 0.38
C PHE A 20 8.71 2.01 1.80
N LEU A 21 9.68 2.08 2.72
CA LEU A 21 9.56 1.49 4.06
C LEU A 21 8.33 1.95 4.83
N GLU A 22 8.04 3.25 4.80
CA GLU A 22 6.91 3.83 5.53
C GLU A 22 5.57 3.31 5.00
N ILE A 23 5.34 3.40 3.69
CA ILE A 23 4.11 2.89 3.09
C ILE A 23 4.01 1.37 3.17
N ALA A 24 5.14 0.64 3.06
CA ALA A 24 5.17 -0.80 3.24
C ALA A 24 4.74 -1.18 4.67
N ALA A 25 5.23 -0.47 5.69
CA ALA A 25 4.83 -0.69 7.07
C ALA A 25 3.34 -0.42 7.30
N MET A 26 2.80 0.66 6.71
CA MET A 26 1.36 0.95 6.77
C MET A 26 0.52 -0.14 6.11
N LEU A 27 0.88 -0.56 4.90
CA LEU A 27 0.17 -1.62 4.18
C LEU A 27 0.29 -2.98 4.88
N ARG A 28 1.45 -3.31 5.44
CA ARG A 28 1.66 -4.54 6.21
C ARG A 28 0.79 -4.57 7.46
N THR A 29 0.76 -3.46 8.21
CA THR A 29 -0.05 -3.33 9.43
C THR A 29 -1.55 -3.43 9.12
N ALA A 30 -1.98 -2.89 7.98
CA ALA A 30 -3.37 -2.99 7.53
C ALA A 30 -3.75 -4.38 6.97
N GLY A 31 -2.80 -5.32 6.81
CA GLY A 31 -3.04 -6.61 6.16
C GLY A 31 -3.21 -6.49 4.64
N ALA A 32 -2.73 -5.40 4.04
CA ALA A 32 -2.84 -5.10 2.61
C ALA A 32 -1.61 -5.50 1.79
N LEU A 33 -0.48 -5.81 2.45
CA LEU A 33 0.79 -6.21 1.83
C LEU A 33 1.23 -7.55 2.40
N GLN A 34 1.57 -8.48 1.51
CA GLN A 34 2.27 -9.71 1.84
C GLN A 34 3.64 -9.71 1.17
N GLU A 35 4.67 -9.98 1.96
CA GLU A 35 6.04 -10.17 1.46
C GLU A 35 6.31 -11.61 1.10
N VAL A 36 7.00 -11.81 -0.02
CA VAL A 36 7.38 -13.12 -0.55
C VAL A 36 8.90 -13.15 -0.76
N SER A 37 9.54 -14.23 -0.31
CA SER A 37 11.01 -14.38 -0.35
C SER A 37 11.53 -14.95 -1.66
N ASP A 38 10.71 -15.72 -2.37
CA ASP A 38 11.11 -16.51 -3.53
C ASP A 38 9.90 -16.89 -4.41
N ALA A 39 10.19 -17.58 -5.51
CA ALA A 39 9.19 -17.99 -6.50
C ALA A 39 8.16 -18.99 -5.95
N THR A 40 8.56 -19.88 -5.05
CA THR A 40 7.66 -20.89 -4.46
C THR A 40 6.64 -20.22 -3.54
N VAL A 41 7.10 -19.30 -2.69
CA VAL A 41 6.23 -18.51 -1.82
C VAL A 41 5.32 -17.60 -2.64
N LEU A 42 5.83 -16.99 -3.72
CA LEU A 42 5.02 -16.17 -4.63
C LEU A 42 3.91 -17.00 -5.29
N ALA A 43 4.22 -18.18 -5.84
CA ALA A 43 3.23 -19.04 -6.47
C ALA A 43 2.13 -19.45 -5.47
N THR A 44 2.52 -19.80 -4.25
CA THR A 44 1.59 -20.15 -3.17
C THR A 44 0.69 -18.98 -2.80
N ALA A 45 1.25 -17.78 -2.68
CA ALA A 45 0.50 -16.57 -2.36
C ALA A 45 -0.51 -16.22 -3.46
N VAL A 46 -0.11 -16.27 -4.73
CA VAL A 46 -1.00 -16.01 -5.86
C VAL A 46 -2.13 -17.05 -5.92
N GLN A 47 -1.81 -18.34 -5.77
CA GLN A 47 -2.82 -19.40 -5.73
C GLN A 47 -3.82 -19.18 -4.57
N GLY A 48 -3.32 -18.85 -3.38
CA GLY A 48 -4.18 -18.53 -2.23
C GLY A 48 -5.14 -17.36 -2.49
N LEU A 49 -4.67 -16.29 -3.14
CA LEU A 49 -5.52 -15.15 -3.50
C LEU A 49 -6.58 -15.49 -4.55
N ILE A 50 -6.29 -16.44 -5.46
CA ILE A 50 -7.25 -16.92 -6.46
C ILE A 50 -8.30 -17.82 -5.80
N ASP A 51 -7.87 -18.76 -4.96
CA ASP A 51 -8.75 -19.75 -4.32
C ASP A 51 -9.60 -19.16 -3.18
N GLN A 52 -9.14 -18.06 -2.58
CA GLN A 52 -9.78 -17.41 -1.44
C GLN A 52 -10.18 -15.96 -1.78
N PRO A 53 -11.23 -15.76 -2.61
CA PRO A 53 -11.61 -14.42 -3.09
C PRO A 53 -11.99 -13.46 -1.95
N GLN A 54 -12.46 -13.96 -0.82
CA GLN A 54 -12.75 -13.16 0.37
C GLN A 54 -11.48 -12.60 1.02
N GLN A 55 -10.42 -13.40 1.11
CA GLN A 55 -9.12 -12.95 1.60
C GLN A 55 -8.52 -11.90 0.66
N ALA A 56 -8.56 -12.15 -0.65
CA ALA A 56 -8.09 -11.20 -1.65
C ALA A 56 -8.86 -9.87 -1.58
N ARG A 57 -10.18 -9.93 -1.37
CA ARG A 57 -11.00 -8.72 -1.21
C ARG A 57 -10.67 -7.96 0.07
N SER A 58 -10.51 -8.65 1.19
CA SER A 58 -10.11 -8.01 2.46
C SER A 58 -8.78 -7.28 2.33
N MET A 59 -7.80 -7.92 1.67
CA MET A 59 -6.48 -7.34 1.43
C MET A 59 -6.53 -6.12 0.50
N ALA A 60 -7.33 -6.20 -0.57
CA ALA A 60 -7.57 -5.10 -1.49
C ALA A 60 -8.26 -3.90 -0.81
N ASP A 61 -9.30 -4.16 -0.02
CA ASP A 61 -10.07 -3.13 0.68
C ASP A 61 -9.20 -2.43 1.73
N ALA A 62 -8.36 -3.18 2.45
CA ALA A 62 -7.38 -2.64 3.38
C ALA A 62 -6.36 -1.72 2.67
N GLY A 63 -5.84 -2.13 1.51
CA GLY A 63 -4.90 -1.33 0.72
C GLY A 63 -5.53 -0.03 0.24
N LEU A 64 -6.77 -0.10 -0.26
CA LEU A 64 -7.51 1.07 -0.67
C LEU A 64 -7.79 2.02 0.51
N ALA A 65 -8.10 1.49 1.69
CA ALA A 65 -8.30 2.29 2.89
C ALA A 65 -7.03 3.05 3.30
N VAL A 66 -5.86 2.39 3.27
CA VAL A 66 -4.57 3.05 3.51
C VAL A 66 -4.33 4.16 2.49
N MET A 67 -4.60 3.92 1.21
CA MET A 67 -4.46 4.94 0.18
C MET A 67 -5.37 6.13 0.42
N LYS A 68 -6.65 5.91 0.73
CA LYS A 68 -7.61 6.98 1.04
C LYS A 68 -7.20 7.79 2.27
N ALA A 69 -6.74 7.14 3.34
CA ALA A 69 -6.27 7.82 4.56
C ALA A 69 -5.03 8.68 4.30
N ASN A 70 -4.20 8.32 3.32
CA ASN A 70 -2.98 9.04 2.96
C ASN A 70 -3.18 10.04 1.80
N GLN A 71 -4.40 10.20 1.27
CA GLN A 71 -4.69 11.21 0.25
C GLN A 71 -4.52 12.64 0.79
N GLY A 72 -4.38 13.60 -0.13
CA GLY A 72 -4.25 15.02 0.22
C GLY A 72 -2.89 15.43 0.78
N ALA A 73 -1.87 14.56 0.74
CA ALA A 73 -0.51 14.92 1.15
C ALA A 73 0.04 16.11 0.33
N LEU A 74 -0.23 16.13 -0.99
CA LEU A 74 0.15 17.25 -1.86
C LEU A 74 -0.50 18.56 -1.41
N GLN A 75 -1.83 18.56 -1.18
CA GLN A 75 -2.52 19.77 -0.75
C GLN A 75 -1.99 20.27 0.60
N ARG A 76 -1.81 19.37 1.57
CA ARG A 76 -1.23 19.71 2.89
C ARG A 76 0.17 20.32 2.78
N LEU A 77 0.98 19.81 1.85
CA LEU A 77 2.30 20.35 1.56
C LEU A 77 2.21 21.76 0.97
N LEU A 78 1.36 21.96 -0.04
CA LEU A 78 1.14 23.26 -0.67
C LEU A 78 0.62 24.29 0.34
N ASP A 79 -0.39 23.95 1.15
CA ASP A 79 -0.91 24.81 2.22
C ASP A 79 0.19 25.15 3.26
N GLY A 80 1.11 24.20 3.51
CA GLY A 80 2.29 24.42 4.35
C GLY A 80 3.24 25.45 3.76
N ILE A 81 3.57 25.32 2.47
CA ILE A 81 4.43 26.25 1.73
C ILE A 81 3.80 27.64 1.66
N GLU A 82 2.51 27.75 1.32
CA GLU A 82 1.77 29.02 1.26
C GLU A 82 1.84 29.77 2.60
N ARG A 83 1.64 29.07 3.72
CA ARG A 83 1.73 29.67 5.06
C ARG A 83 3.12 30.20 5.39
N LEU A 84 4.19 29.58 4.89
CA LEU A 84 5.56 30.05 5.09
C LEU A 84 5.87 31.25 4.18
N MET A 85 5.31 31.28 2.97
CA MET A 85 5.44 32.40 2.05
C MET A 85 4.68 33.65 2.52
N ALA A 86 3.48 33.49 3.09
CA ALA A 86 2.65 34.59 3.59
C ALA A 86 3.16 35.24 4.89
N LYS A 87 4.16 34.64 5.55
CA LYS A 87 4.81 35.18 6.76
C LYS A 87 6.03 36.05 6.47
N ARG A 88 6.28 36.40 5.20
CA ARG A 88 7.33 37.32 4.77
C ARG A 88 6.75 38.68 4.37
#